data_AF-A0A2D9RYU5-F1
#
_entry.id   AF-A0A2D9RYU5-F1
#
_cell.length_a   1.000
_cell.length_b   1.000
_cell.length_c   1.000
_cell.angle_alpha   90.00
_cell.angle_beta   90.00
_cell.angle_gamma   90.00
#
_symmetry.space_group_name_H-M   'P 1'
#
loop_
_entity.id
_entity.type
_entity.pdbx_description
1 polymer ?
#
loop_
_entity_poly.entity_id
_entity_poly.type
_entity_poly.pdbx_seq_one_letter_code
_entity_poly.pdbx_strand_id
1 'polypeptide(L)'
;MKEKTLRYEALVRALHGDIFRYAYWLTNDKSTAEDIVQETFLRAWRALDNLQDEKAAKSWLITILRRENARRFERKQFDLVDFDEVSVAANEDQDSDAEVRQVRRAIGKLAADYREPLMLQIIFGFSGDEIAEQLELNKNTVMTRLFRARAQLKDALTSSSQQRGLHSG
;
A
#
# COMPACT_ATOMS: atom_id res chain seq x y z
N MET A 1 -9.18 31.04 2.00
CA MET A 1 -9.89 30.06 1.15
C MET A 1 -9.06 29.67 -0.09
N LYS A 2 -8.63 30.62 -0.94
CA LYS A 2 -7.81 30.32 -2.14
C LYS A 2 -6.49 29.60 -1.85
N GLU A 3 -5.78 30.00 -0.80
CA GLU A 3 -4.51 29.37 -0.39
C GLU A 3 -4.68 27.90 0.03
N LYS A 4 -5.72 27.61 0.81
CA LYS A 4 -6.08 26.23 1.21
C LYS A 4 -6.35 25.34 -0.01
N THR A 5 -7.10 25.86 -0.99
CA THR A 5 -7.36 25.15 -2.25
C THR A 5 -6.08 24.85 -3.02
N LEU A 6 -5.19 25.83 -3.18
CA LEU A 6 -3.91 25.63 -3.88
C LEU A 6 -3.01 24.59 -3.19
N ARG A 7 -2.91 24.65 -1.85
CA ARG A 7 -2.15 23.66 -1.06
C ARG A 7 -2.73 22.26 -1.23
N TYR A 8 -4.05 22.13 -1.22
CA TYR A 8 -4.72 20.85 -1.44
C TYR A 8 -4.50 20.30 -2.84
N GLU A 9 -4.66 21.12 -3.88
CA GLU A 9 -4.44 20.71 -5.26
C GLU A 9 -3.00 20.24 -5.49
N ALA A 10 -2.02 20.95 -4.92
CA ALA A 10 -0.62 20.54 -4.95
C ALA A 10 -0.41 19.18 -4.26
N LEU A 11 -1.01 18.99 -3.08
CA LEU A 11 -0.96 17.74 -2.32
C LEU A 11 -1.54 16.56 -3.12
N VAL A 12 -2.75 16.73 -3.67
CA VAL A 12 -3.43 15.71 -4.47
C VAL A 12 -2.59 15.39 -5.71
N ARG A 13 -2.15 16.40 -6.46
CA ARG A 13 -1.35 16.20 -7.67
C ARG A 13 -0.06 15.44 -7.39
N ALA A 14 0.61 15.75 -6.28
CA ALA A 14 1.87 15.13 -5.92
C ALA A 14 1.70 13.69 -5.41
N LEU A 15 0.66 13.39 -4.64
CA LEU A 15 0.58 12.14 -3.87
C LEU A 15 -0.55 11.20 -4.27
N HIS A 16 -1.50 11.61 -5.11
CA HIS A 16 -2.65 10.76 -5.48
C HIS A 16 -2.22 9.40 -6.05
N GLY A 17 -1.25 9.38 -6.97
CA GLY A 17 -0.76 8.14 -7.56
C GLY A 17 -0.13 7.19 -6.55
N ASP A 18 0.61 7.70 -5.57
CA ASP A 18 1.27 6.91 -4.53
C ASP A 18 0.24 6.35 -3.54
N ILE A 19 -0.70 7.20 -3.13
CA ILE A 19 -1.82 6.85 -2.23
C ILE A 19 -2.71 5.80 -2.89
N PHE A 20 -3.04 5.95 -4.18
CA PHE A 20 -3.80 4.94 -4.93
C PHE A 20 -3.06 3.61 -5.03
N ARG A 21 -1.77 3.62 -5.39
CA ARG A 21 -0.96 2.39 -5.43
C ARG A 21 -0.95 1.70 -4.08
N TYR A 22 -0.76 2.44 -3.00
CA TYR A 22 -0.77 1.87 -1.65
C TYR A 22 -2.14 1.32 -1.25
N ALA A 23 -3.24 2.03 -1.51
CA ALA A 23 -4.60 1.54 -1.26
C ALA A 23 -4.91 0.26 -2.06
N TYR A 24 -4.52 0.22 -3.33
CA TYR A 24 -4.68 -0.96 -4.17
C TYR A 24 -3.90 -2.16 -3.62
N TRP A 25 -2.68 -1.93 -3.13
CA TRP A 25 -1.88 -2.97 -2.48
C TRP A 25 -2.49 -3.52 -1.18
N LEU A 26 -3.17 -2.68 -0.41
CA LEU A 26 -3.83 -3.09 0.83
C LEU A 26 -5.11 -3.88 0.57
N THR A 27 -5.82 -3.57 -0.52
CA THR A 27 -7.19 -4.06 -0.75
C THR A 27 -7.31 -5.09 -1.86
N ASN A 28 -6.36 -5.12 -2.79
CA ASN A 28 -6.36 -5.95 -3.99
C ASN A 28 -7.66 -5.82 -4.83
N ASP A 29 -8.38 -4.70 -4.69
CA ASP A 29 -9.61 -4.39 -5.39
C ASP A 29 -9.60 -2.92 -5.82
N LYS A 30 -9.79 -2.68 -7.13
CA LYS A 30 -9.65 -1.35 -7.71
C LYS A 30 -10.72 -0.40 -7.19
N SER A 31 -11.99 -0.82 -7.22
CA SER A 31 -13.11 -0.03 -6.72
C SER A 31 -12.91 0.36 -5.25
N THR A 32 -12.56 -0.61 -4.41
CA THR A 32 -12.26 -0.36 -3.01
C THR A 32 -11.11 0.63 -2.85
N ALA A 33 -10.04 0.47 -3.62
CA ALA A 33 -8.89 1.36 -3.54
C ALA A 33 -9.26 2.80 -3.91
N GLU A 34 -10.06 2.99 -4.96
CA GLU A 34 -10.59 4.29 -5.37
C GLU A 34 -11.43 4.92 -4.26
N ASP A 35 -12.33 4.16 -3.63
CA ASP A 35 -13.16 4.63 -2.53
C ASP A 35 -12.31 5.08 -1.31
N ILE A 36 -11.32 4.28 -0.93
CA ILE A 36 -10.41 4.61 0.18
C ILE A 36 -9.63 5.88 -0.13
N VAL A 37 -9.14 6.03 -1.36
CA VAL A 37 -8.37 7.21 -1.79
C VAL A 37 -9.26 8.45 -1.76
N GLN A 38 -10.49 8.37 -2.25
CA GLN A 38 -11.45 9.47 -2.21
C GLN A 38 -11.73 9.91 -0.77
N GLU A 39 -12.04 8.97 0.13
CA GLU A 39 -12.30 9.30 1.54
C GLU A 39 -11.05 9.84 2.24
N THR A 40 -9.86 9.31 1.90
CA THR A 40 -8.57 9.80 2.41
C THR A 40 -8.38 11.28 2.06
N PHE A 41 -8.57 11.65 0.79
CA PHE A 41 -8.39 13.02 0.35
C PHE A 41 -9.51 13.95 0.84
N LEU A 42 -10.75 13.46 0.97
CA LEU A 42 -11.84 14.22 1.58
C LEU A 42 -11.53 14.57 3.05
N ARG A 43 -10.98 13.63 3.82
CA ARG A 43 -10.52 13.88 5.19
C ARG A 43 -9.30 14.77 5.23
N ALA A 44 -8.37 14.59 4.30
CA ALA A 44 -7.22 15.48 4.16
C ALA A 44 -7.67 16.93 3.92
N TRP A 45 -8.67 17.17 3.05
CA TRP A 45 -9.22 18.51 2.84
C TRP A 45 -9.76 19.15 4.13
N ARG A 46 -10.53 18.38 4.90
CA ARG A 46 -11.10 18.84 6.18
C ARG A 46 -10.03 19.16 7.21
N ALA A 47 -8.96 18.35 7.27
CA ALA A 47 -7.89 18.46 8.25
C ALA A 47 -6.63 19.18 7.73
N LEU A 48 -6.65 19.75 6.53
CA LEU A 48 -5.46 20.30 5.87
C LEU A 48 -4.79 21.41 6.68
N ASP A 49 -5.57 22.18 7.42
CA ASP A 49 -5.07 23.28 8.25
C ASP A 49 -4.21 22.77 9.44
N ASN A 50 -4.32 21.48 9.79
CA ASN A 50 -3.48 20.84 10.81
C ASN A 50 -2.14 20.37 10.25
N LEU A 51 -1.97 20.32 8.92
CA LEU A 51 -0.71 19.96 8.29
C LEU A 51 0.20 21.20 8.26
N GLN A 52 1.05 21.31 9.27
CA GLN A 52 1.99 22.43 9.42
C GLN A 52 3.29 22.22 8.63
N ASP A 53 3.79 20.98 8.58
CA ASP A 53 5.01 20.63 7.85
C ASP A 53 4.66 19.86 6.57
N GLU A 54 5.04 20.41 5.42
CA GLU A 54 4.84 19.77 4.12
C GLU A 54 5.65 18.48 3.97
N LYS A 55 6.78 18.35 4.68
CA LYS A 55 7.58 17.12 4.65
C LYS A 55 6.84 15.94 5.30
N ALA A 56 5.94 16.22 6.24
CA ALA A 56 5.10 15.22 6.90
C ALA A 56 3.85 14.84 6.07
N ALA A 57 3.60 15.47 4.92
CA ALA A 57 2.41 15.23 4.12
C ALA A 57 2.20 13.75 3.76
N LYS A 58 3.29 13.03 3.43
CA LYS A 58 3.25 11.61 3.07
C LYS A 58 2.78 10.74 4.24
N SER A 59 3.49 10.82 5.38
CA SER A 59 3.17 10.03 6.57
C SER A 59 1.79 10.37 7.12
N TRP A 60 1.41 11.65 7.05
CA TRP A 60 0.08 12.11 7.43
C TRP A 60 -1.03 11.48 6.57
N LEU A 61 -0.91 11.50 5.23
CA LEU A 61 -1.89 10.86 4.35
C LEU A 61 -1.96 9.35 4.53
N ILE A 62 -0.81 8.69 4.71
CA ILE A 62 -0.75 7.24 4.98
C ILE A 62 -1.50 6.92 6.28
N THR A 63 -1.35 7.75 7.31
CA THR A 63 -2.07 7.58 8.58
C THR A 63 -3.58 7.69 8.37
N ILE A 64 -4.06 8.65 7.57
CA ILE A 64 -5.49 8.77 7.24
C ILE A 64 -5.95 7.53 6.47
N LEU A 65 -5.24 7.12 5.44
CA LEU A 65 -5.58 5.98 4.60
C LEU A 65 -5.66 4.67 5.38
N ARG A 66 -4.67 4.39 6.25
CA ARG A 66 -4.68 3.19 7.10
C ARG A 66 -5.90 3.16 8.01
N ARG A 67 -6.30 4.31 8.57
CA ARG A 67 -7.51 4.44 9.39
C ARG A 67 -8.79 4.22 8.57
N GLU A 68 -8.85 4.69 7.33
CA GLU A 68 -9.99 4.40 6.44
C GLU A 68 -10.09 2.92 6.09
N ASN A 69 -8.95 2.29 5.79
CA ASN A 69 -8.92 0.85 5.53
C ASN A 69 -9.36 0.05 6.76
N ALA A 70 -8.88 0.40 7.96
CA ALA A 70 -9.27 -0.26 9.22
C ALA A 70 -10.78 -0.12 9.50
N ARG A 71 -11.34 1.09 9.36
CA ARG A 71 -12.78 1.35 9.53
C ARG A 71 -13.67 0.49 8.63
N ARG A 72 -13.17 0.07 7.47
CA ARG A 72 -13.90 -0.84 6.58
C ARG A 72 -14.17 -2.19 7.24
N PHE A 73 -13.18 -2.72 7.98
CA PHE A 73 -13.32 -4.01 8.67
C PHE A 73 -14.27 -3.90 9.87
N GLU A 74 -14.23 -2.79 10.60
CA GLU A 74 -15.18 -2.50 11.69
C GLU A 74 -16.62 -2.45 11.16
N ARG A 75 -16.86 -1.81 10.01
CA ARG A 75 -18.19 -1.73 9.39
C ARG A 75 -18.66 -3.08 8.85
N LYS A 76 -17.78 -3.86 8.23
CA LYS A 76 -18.10 -5.20 7.71
C LYS A 76 -18.42 -6.21 8.81
N GLN A 77 -17.88 -6.06 10.02
CA GLN A 77 -18.21 -6.93 11.15
C GLN A 77 -19.66 -6.81 11.63
N PHE A 78 -20.38 -5.73 11.29
CA PHE A 78 -21.81 -5.60 11.59
C PHE A 78 -22.72 -6.31 10.58
N ASP A 79 -22.20 -6.66 9.39
CA ASP A 79 -22.94 -7.29 8.29
C ASP A 79 -22.46 -8.74 8.03
N LEU A 80 -22.22 -9.53 9.09
CA LEU A 80 -21.81 -10.94 8.95
C LEU A 80 -22.90 -11.78 8.27
N VAL A 81 -22.91 -11.72 6.94
CA VAL A 81 -23.24 -12.85 6.07
C VAL A 81 -21.89 -13.48 5.72
N ASP A 82 -21.77 -14.75 6.08
CA ASP A 82 -20.63 -15.62 5.82
C ASP A 82 -20.31 -15.56 4.32
N PHE A 83 -19.23 -14.87 3.97
CA PHE A 83 -18.68 -14.93 2.63
C PHE A 83 -17.32 -15.60 2.75
N ASP A 84 -17.33 -16.87 2.35
CA ASP A 84 -16.15 -17.66 2.03
C ASP A 84 -15.08 -16.80 1.38
N GLU A 85 -13.84 -17.11 1.75
CA GLU A 85 -12.58 -16.54 1.30
C GLU A 85 -12.56 -16.34 -0.23
N VAL A 86 -13.13 -15.23 -0.71
CA VAL A 86 -13.08 -14.88 -2.13
C VAL A 86 -11.66 -14.42 -2.38
N SER A 87 -10.85 -15.34 -2.86
CA SER A 87 -9.67 -15.03 -3.66
C SER A 87 -10.15 -14.28 -4.90
N VAL A 88 -10.34 -12.96 -4.76
CA VAL A 88 -10.70 -12.10 -5.87
C VAL A 88 -9.50 -12.12 -6.81
N ALA A 89 -9.72 -12.73 -7.97
CA ALA A 89 -8.77 -12.78 -9.06
C ALA A 89 -8.14 -11.39 -9.21
N ALA A 90 -6.81 -11.34 -9.14
CA ALA A 90 -6.05 -10.12 -9.35
C ALA A 90 -6.54 -9.49 -10.66
N ASN A 91 -7.19 -8.32 -10.58
CA ASN A 91 -7.60 -7.58 -11.76
C ASN A 91 -6.35 -7.40 -12.64
N GLU A 92 -6.36 -8.08 -13.78
CA GLU A 92 -5.27 -8.11 -14.75
C GLU A 92 -5.24 -6.79 -15.54
N ASP A 93 -5.07 -5.67 -14.84
CA ASP A 93 -4.89 -4.37 -15.48
C ASP A 93 -3.44 -4.26 -16.00
N GLN A 94 -3.31 -4.35 -17.33
CA GLN A 94 -2.33 -3.71 -18.23
C GLN A 94 -0.83 -3.62 -17.86
N ASP A 95 -0.29 -4.43 -16.94
CA ASP A 95 1.16 -4.64 -16.94
C ASP A 95 1.48 -5.47 -18.18
N SER A 96 1.92 -4.86 -19.27
CA SER A 96 2.35 -5.59 -20.48
C SER A 96 3.56 -6.49 -20.20
N ASP A 97 4.33 -6.14 -19.16
CA ASP A 97 5.53 -6.83 -18.75
C ASP A 97 5.23 -8.00 -17.80
N ALA A 98 5.58 -9.20 -18.24
CA ALA A 98 5.44 -10.43 -17.46
C ALA A 98 6.25 -10.39 -16.16
N GLU A 99 7.38 -9.67 -16.12
CA GLU A 99 8.20 -9.53 -14.93
C GLU A 99 7.49 -8.73 -13.85
N VAL A 100 6.83 -7.62 -14.23
CA VAL A 100 6.07 -6.78 -13.28
C VAL A 100 4.90 -7.57 -12.68
N ARG A 101 4.17 -8.35 -13.49
CA ARG A 101 3.10 -9.22 -12.97
C ARG A 101 3.63 -10.26 -11.98
N GLN A 102 4.80 -10.84 -12.26
CA GLN A 102 5.41 -11.83 -11.38
C GLN A 102 5.85 -11.21 -10.04
N VAL A 103 6.50 -10.04 -10.08
CA VAL A 103 6.86 -9.28 -8.87
C VAL A 103 5.60 -8.95 -8.07
N ARG A 104 4.53 -8.51 -8.74
CA ARG A 104 3.28 -8.19 -8.06
C ARG A 104 2.69 -9.40 -7.33
N ARG A 105 2.63 -10.55 -8.00
CA ARG A 105 2.16 -11.82 -7.41
C ARG A 105 3.04 -12.25 -6.23
N ALA A 106 4.36 -12.10 -6.32
CA ALA A 106 5.27 -12.46 -5.23
C ALA A 106 5.04 -11.59 -3.98
N ILE A 107 4.88 -10.27 -4.16
CA ILE A 107 4.55 -9.33 -3.06
C ILE A 107 3.18 -9.67 -2.46
N GLY A 108 2.19 -10.00 -3.29
CA GLY A 108 0.85 -10.41 -2.86
C GLY A 108 0.81 -11.70 -2.04
N LYS A 109 1.87 -12.52 -2.07
CA LYS A 109 2.01 -13.73 -1.23
C LYS A 109 2.67 -13.47 0.13
N LEU A 110 3.33 -12.32 0.31
CA LEU A 110 3.93 -11.97 1.60
C LEU A 110 2.84 -11.77 2.65
N ALA A 111 3.07 -12.22 3.89
CA ALA A 111 2.22 -11.86 5.02
C ALA A 111 2.15 -10.32 5.18
N ALA A 112 1.02 -9.80 5.68
CA ALA A 112 0.80 -8.35 5.83
C ALA A 112 1.93 -7.65 6.60
N ASP A 113 2.41 -8.30 7.68
CA ASP A 113 3.54 -7.85 8.50
C ASP A 113 4.85 -7.61 7.72
N TYR A 114 5.05 -8.33 6.62
CA TYR A 114 6.23 -8.19 5.75
C TYR A 114 5.94 -7.26 4.56
N ARG A 115 4.72 -7.36 4.02
CA ARG A 115 4.28 -6.59 2.86
C ARG A 115 4.19 -5.10 3.17
N GLU A 116 3.58 -4.73 4.29
CA GLU A 116 3.28 -3.33 4.62
C GLU A 116 4.57 -2.47 4.79
N PRO A 117 5.57 -2.87 5.60
CA PRO A 117 6.85 -2.15 5.67
C PRO A 117 7.54 -2.03 4.31
N LEU A 118 7.49 -3.10 3.50
CA LEU A 118 8.12 -3.11 2.19
C LEU A 118 7.44 -2.13 1.23
N MET A 119 6.10 -2.05 1.25
CA MET A 119 5.35 -1.11 0.41
C MET A 119 5.60 0.34 0.82
N LEU A 120 5.71 0.62 2.12
CA LEU A 120 6.09 1.95 2.59
C LEU A 120 7.48 2.36 2.07
N GLN A 121 8.43 1.43 2.07
CA GLN A 121 9.76 1.66 1.51
C GLN A 121 9.75 1.86 0.00
N ILE A 122 9.05 0.99 -0.76
CA ILE A 122 9.08 1.01 -2.24
C ILE A 122 8.29 2.18 -2.82
N ILE A 123 7.11 2.48 -2.27
CA ILE A 123 6.21 3.50 -2.82
C ILE A 123 6.62 4.89 -2.37
N PHE A 124 6.93 5.06 -1.08
CA PHE A 124 7.12 6.39 -0.49
C PHE A 124 8.59 6.73 -0.20
N GLY A 125 9.49 5.75 -0.28
CA GLY A 125 10.92 5.92 -0.04
C GLY A 125 11.29 6.00 1.44
N PHE A 126 10.42 5.54 2.35
CA PHE A 126 10.66 5.67 3.78
C PHE A 126 11.87 4.85 4.25
N SER A 127 12.63 5.46 5.15
CA SER A 127 13.68 4.83 5.92
C SER A 127 13.11 3.85 6.94
N GLY A 128 13.97 2.99 7.50
CA GLY A 128 13.55 2.07 8.57
C GLY A 128 13.02 2.79 9.82
N ASP A 129 13.51 3.99 10.09
CA ASP A 129 13.06 4.83 11.21
C ASP A 129 11.67 5.40 10.96
N GLU A 130 11.44 6.00 9.78
CA GLU A 130 10.12 6.54 9.40
C GLU A 130 9.06 5.43 9.35
N ILE A 131 9.42 4.23 8.88
CA ILE A 131 8.51 3.07 8.90
C ILE A 131 8.20 2.63 10.33
N ALA A 132 9.18 2.65 11.22
CA ALA A 132 9.00 2.29 12.63
C ALA A 132 8.02 3.24 13.32
N GLU A 133 8.18 4.55 13.09
CA GLU A 133 7.24 5.56 13.57
C GLU A 133 5.85 5.39 12.95
N GLN A 134 5.78 5.21 11.63
CA GLN A 134 4.51 5.12 10.89
C GLN A 134 3.69 3.88 11.26
N LEU A 135 4.35 2.78 11.61
CA LEU A 135 3.72 1.51 11.98
C LEU A 135 3.64 1.29 13.49
N GLU A 136 4.17 2.21 14.30
CA GLU A 136 4.25 2.08 15.76
C GLU A 136 4.99 0.80 16.20
N LEU A 137 6.14 0.52 15.55
CA LEU A 137 6.97 -0.66 15.79
C LEU A 137 8.39 -0.28 16.21
N ASN A 138 9.10 -1.21 16.84
CA ASN A 138 10.54 -1.07 17.04
C ASN A 138 11.29 -1.12 15.69
N LYS A 139 12.26 -0.22 15.49
CA LYS A 139 13.19 -0.22 14.34
C LYS A 139 13.79 -1.61 14.06
N ASN A 140 14.20 -2.36 15.09
CA ASN A 140 14.76 -3.70 14.90
C ASN A 140 13.74 -4.67 14.29
N THR A 141 12.47 -4.56 14.70
CA THR A 141 11.36 -5.34 14.13
C THR A 141 11.14 -4.98 12.67
N VAL A 142 11.12 -3.68 12.35
CA VAL A 142 11.00 -3.19 10.96
C VAL A 142 12.14 -3.71 10.10
N MET A 143 13.39 -3.57 10.54
CA MET A 143 14.56 -4.05 9.80
C MET A 143 14.50 -5.56 9.56
N THR A 144 14.09 -6.33 10.57
CA THR A 144 13.90 -7.79 10.45
C THR A 144 12.80 -8.13 9.44
N ARG A 145 11.66 -7.45 9.50
CA ARG A 145 10.53 -7.64 8.56
C ARG A 145 10.94 -7.30 7.14
N LEU A 146 11.61 -6.18 6.92
CA LEU A 146 12.12 -5.76 5.62
C LEU A 146 13.15 -6.75 5.05
N PHE A 147 14.07 -7.23 5.88
CA PHE A 147 15.04 -8.24 5.47
C PHE A 147 14.34 -9.54 5.03
N ARG A 148 13.41 -10.05 5.84
CA ARG A 148 12.64 -11.27 5.53
C ARG A 148 11.76 -11.09 4.29
N ALA A 149 11.13 -9.94 4.12
CA ALA A 149 10.33 -9.61 2.94
C ALA A 149 11.18 -9.69 1.66
N ARG A 150 12.37 -9.07 1.67
CA ARG A 150 13.30 -9.10 0.52
C ARG A 150 13.81 -10.51 0.24
N ALA A 151 14.13 -11.30 1.27
CA ALA A 151 14.56 -12.68 1.10
C ALA A 151 13.47 -13.54 0.44
N GLN A 152 12.23 -13.46 0.94
CA GLN A 152 11.09 -14.20 0.38
C GLN A 152 10.80 -13.81 -1.08
N LEU A 153 10.93 -12.51 -1.42
CA LEU A 153 10.79 -12.07 -2.80
C LEU A 153 11.91 -12.62 -3.69
N LYS A 154 13.15 -12.57 -3.23
CA LYS A 154 14.29 -13.12 -3.98
C LYS A 154 14.09 -14.61 -4.28
N ASP A 155 13.66 -15.37 -3.28
CA ASP A 155 13.43 -16.81 -3.43
C ASP A 155 12.28 -17.08 -4.40
N ALA A 156 11.14 -16.38 -4.24
CA ALA A 156 9.97 -16.53 -5.11
C ALA A 156 10.29 -16.19 -6.58
N LEU A 157 11.09 -15.16 -6.81
CA LEU A 157 11.49 -14.74 -8.16
C LEU A 157 12.53 -15.71 -8.78
N THR A 158 13.46 -16.23 -7.98
CA THR A 158 14.50 -17.17 -8.45
C THR A 158 13.90 -18.54 -8.83
N SER A 159 13.03 -19.10 -8.00
CA SER A 159 12.36 -20.38 -8.29
C SER A 159 11.50 -20.32 -9.55
N SER A 160 10.84 -19.19 -9.79
CA SER A 160 10.04 -18.96 -10.98
C SER A 160 10.88 -18.83 -12.26
N SER A 161 12.12 -18.31 -12.16
CA SER A 161 13.05 -18.23 -13.28
C SER A 161 13.64 -19.60 -13.66
N GLN A 162 13.92 -20.45 -12.67
CA GLN A 162 14.37 -21.84 -12.92
C GLN A 162 13.29 -22.69 -13.61
N GLN A 163 12.02 -22.54 -13.25
CA GLN A 163 10.92 -23.25 -13.90
C GLN A 163 10.75 -22.89 -15.39
N ARG A 164 11.02 -21.63 -15.77
CA ARG A 164 11.00 -21.19 -17.18
C ARG A 164 12.13 -21.78 -18.02
N GLY A 165 13.33 -21.89 -17.45
CA GLY A 165 14.49 -22.49 -18.14
C GLY A 165 14.31 -23.97 -18.46
N LEU A 166 13.51 -24.70 -17.65
CA LEU A 166 13.21 -26.12 -17.84
C LEU A 166 12.12 -26.40 -18.89
N HIS A 167 11.24 -25.45 -19.17
CA HIS A 167 10.14 -25.60 -20.16
C HIS A 167 10.49 -25.09 -21.56
N SER A 168 11.67 -24.49 -21.74
CA SER A 168 12.11 -23.88 -23.00
C SER A 168 13.17 -24.70 -23.75
N GLY A 169 13.31 -25.99 -23.41
CA GLY A 169 14.31 -26.92 -23.97
C GLY A 169 13.69 -28.06 -24.76
#